data_AF-A0A392TE71-F1
#
_entry.id   AF-A0A392TE71-F1
#
_cell.length_a   1.000
_cell.length_b   1.000
_cell.length_c   1.000
_cell.angle_alpha   90.00
_cell.angle_beta   90.00
_cell.angle_gamma   90.00
#
_symmetry.space_group_name_H-M   'P 1'
#
loop_
_entity.id
_entity.type
_entity.pdbx_description
1 polymer ?
#
loop_
_entity_poly.entity_id
_entity_poly.type
_entity_poly.pdbx_seq_one_letter_code
_entity_poly.pdbx_strand_id
1 'polypeptide(L)'
;MSPVELQARCNKGLCYNCDEKYVQGHRCKRSFHLLIVEPDDEAEDATTLQLQAQDHVVQVAVSTQIRIWPRSSAYTLSWVTQF
;
A
#
# COMPACT_ATOMS: atom_id res chain seq x y z
N MET A 1 -4.66 20.52 3.37
CA MET A 1 -4.55 19.57 4.49
C MET A 1 -3.11 19.62 4.99
N SER A 2 -2.89 20.21 6.15
CA SER A 2 -1.60 20.13 6.84
C SER A 2 -1.45 18.76 7.53
N PRO A 3 -0.23 18.33 7.88
CA PRO A 3 -0.01 17.07 8.60
C PRO A 3 -0.78 16.99 9.92
N VAL A 4 -0.88 18.12 10.63
CA VAL A 4 -1.59 18.24 11.91
C VAL A 4 -3.10 18.05 11.72
N GLU A 5 -3.67 18.61 10.66
CA GLU A 5 -5.09 18.41 10.31
C GLU A 5 -5.36 16.95 9.95
N LEU A 6 -4.45 16.32 9.21
CA LEU A 6 -4.57 14.91 8.81
C LEU A 6 -4.62 13.98 10.03
N GLN A 7 -3.76 14.25 11.02
CA GLN A 7 -3.73 13.50 12.27
C GLN A 7 -5.00 13.71 13.08
N ALA A 8 -5.50 14.94 13.18
CA ALA A 8 -6.75 15.23 13.86
C ALA A 8 -7.95 14.51 13.20
N ARG A 9 -7.94 14.33 11.88
CA ARG A 9 -8.96 13.57 11.15
C ARG A 9 -8.84 12.06 11.38
N CYS A 10 -7.63 11.52 11.37
CA CYS A 10 -7.36 10.12 11.69
C CYS A 10 -7.86 9.77 13.10
N ASN A 11 -7.58 10.64 14.09
CA ASN A 11 -8.06 10.47 15.47
C ASN A 11 -9.59 10.47 15.58
N LYS A 12 -10.28 11.16 14.65
CA LYS A 12 -11.75 11.20 14.56
C LYS A 12 -12.32 10.08 13.69
N GLY A 13 -11.48 9.23 13.09
CA GLY A 13 -11.89 8.18 12.16
C GLY A 13 -12.50 8.71 10.86
N LEU A 14 -12.14 9.93 10.46
CA LEU A 14 -12.66 10.55 9.24
C LEU A 14 -11.76 10.24 8.04
N CYS A 15 -12.37 10.21 6.86
CA CYS A 15 -11.63 10.09 5.62
C CYS A 15 -10.64 11.26 5.45
N TYR A 16 -9.48 10.97 4.87
CA TYR A 16 -8.47 11.97 4.54
C TYR A 16 -8.95 13.00 3.52
N ASN A 17 -9.94 12.64 2.68
CA ASN A 17 -10.35 13.45 1.54
C ASN A 17 -11.79 14.00 1.65
N CYS A 18 -12.61 13.55 2.62
CA CYS A 18 -13.95 14.09 2.90
C CYS A 18 -14.33 13.91 4.37
N ASP A 19 -15.38 14.59 4.84
CA ASP A 19 -15.80 14.62 6.25
C ASP A 19 -16.66 13.42 6.68
N GLU A 20 -16.65 12.33 5.91
CA GLU A 20 -17.33 11.08 6.23
C GLU A 20 -16.41 10.12 6.99
N LYS A 21 -16.99 9.16 7.71
CA LYS A 21 -16.22 8.12 8.40
C LYS A 21 -15.47 7.26 7.40
N TYR A 22 -14.21 6.96 7.70
CA TYR A 22 -13.40 6.06 6.90
C TYR A 22 -13.84 4.61 7.13
N VAL A 23 -14.13 3.90 6.04
CA VAL A 23 -14.39 2.45 6.01
C VAL A 23 -13.55 1.82 4.90
N GLN A 24 -13.20 0.55 5.03
CA GLN A 24 -12.53 -0.16 3.93
C GLN A 24 -13.42 -0.09 2.67
N GLY A 25 -12.84 0.36 1.55
CA GLY A 25 -13.57 0.58 0.30
C GLY A 25 -14.31 1.92 0.21
N HIS A 26 -14.07 2.87 1.12
CA HIS A 26 -14.68 4.19 1.05
C HIS A 26 -14.34 4.92 -0.26
N ARG A 27 -15.38 5.32 -1.01
CA ARG A 27 -15.26 6.16 -2.21
C ARG A 27 -15.80 7.55 -1.89
N CYS A 28 -14.91 8.54 -1.84
CA CYS A 28 -15.32 9.92 -1.60
C CYS A 28 -16.23 10.40 -2.74
N LYS A 29 -17.35 11.04 -2.38
CA LYS A 29 -18.29 11.63 -3.34
C LYS A 29 -17.75 12.89 -4.05
N ARG A 30 -16.56 13.36 -3.65
CA ARG A 30 -15.92 14.55 -4.22
C ARG A 30 -15.42 14.23 -5.63
N SER A 31 -16.29 14.42 -6.61
CA SER A 31 -15.92 14.42 -8.03
C SER A 31 -15.04 15.64 -8.28
N PHE A 32 -13.79 15.41 -8.70
CA PHE A 32 -12.99 16.46 -9.33
C PHE A 32 -13.27 16.44 -10.83
N HIS A 33 -13.33 17.63 -11.43
CA HIS A 33 -13.41 17.78 -12.87
C HIS A 33 -11.99 17.94 -13.41
N LEU A 34 -11.59 17.06 -14.32
CA LEU A 34 -10.36 17.22 -15.08
C LEU A 34 -10.70 18.04 -16.32
N LEU A 35 -10.15 19.26 -16.41
CA LEU A 35 -10.23 20.04 -17.64
C LEU A 35 -9.10 19.57 -18.56
N ILE A 36 -9.46 18.93 -19.66
CA ILE A 36 -8.52 18.58 -20.72
C ILE A 36 -8.54 19.76 -21.69
N VAL A 37 -7.41 20.45 -21.80
CA VAL A 37 -7.22 21.49 -22.81
C VAL A 37 -6.63 20.79 -24.03
N GLU A 38 -7.37 20.81 -25.14
CA GLU A 38 -6.77 20.47 -26.43
C GLU A 38 -5.70 21.53 -26.73
N PRO A 39 -4.47 21.13 -27.08
CA PRO A 39 -3.48 22.11 -27.47
C PRO A 39 -4.01 22.82 -28.70
N ASP A 40 -4.26 24.12 -28.58
CA ASP A 40 -4.27 24.98 -29.76
C ASP A 40 -2.89 24.82 -30.40
N ASP A 41 -2.81 24.71 -31.72
CA ASP A 41 -1.63 24.27 -32.49
C ASP A 41 -0.37 25.19 -32.35
N GLU A 42 -0.35 26.08 -31.35
CA GLU A 42 0.67 27.09 -31.07
C GLU A 42 1.28 27.00 -29.65
N ALA A 43 1.09 25.91 -28.91
CA ALA A 43 1.72 25.70 -27.61
C ALA A 43 3.05 24.92 -27.71
N GLU A 44 4.10 25.62 -28.12
CA GLU A 44 5.48 25.21 -27.86
C GLU A 44 5.70 25.23 -26.33
N ASP A 45 6.32 24.19 -25.77
CA ASP A 45 6.60 24.00 -24.32
C ASP A 45 5.57 23.24 -23.45
N ALA A 46 4.91 22.21 -23.98
CA ALA A 46 4.32 21.17 -23.11
C ALA A 46 5.39 20.15 -22.65
N THR A 47 5.96 20.34 -21.45
CA THR A 47 6.88 19.35 -20.85
C THR A 47 6.09 18.09 -20.50
N THR A 48 6.17 17.09 -21.38
CA THR A 48 5.52 15.79 -21.21
C THR A 48 6.17 15.04 -20.04
N LEU A 49 5.42 14.81 -18.95
CA LEU A 49 5.87 13.97 -17.84
C LEU A 49 5.74 12.49 -18.25
N GLN A 50 6.83 11.92 -18.75
CA GLN A 50 6.92 10.48 -19.05
C GLN A 50 7.16 9.70 -17.76
N LEU A 51 6.10 9.07 -17.22
CA LEU A 51 6.25 8.05 -16.19
C LEU A 51 6.90 6.81 -16.82
N GLN A 52 8.18 6.59 -16.54
CA GLN A 52 8.87 5.36 -16.90
C GLN A 52 8.46 4.27 -15.90
N ALA A 53 7.60 3.34 -16.32
CA ALA A 53 7.34 2.12 -15.59
C ALA A 53 8.60 1.23 -15.65
N GLN A 54 9.37 1.19 -14.55
CA GLN A 54 10.45 0.23 -14.41
C GLN A 54 9.88 -1.06 -13.82
N ASP A 55 9.66 -2.06 -14.68
CA ASP A 55 9.34 -3.43 -14.27
C ASP A 55 10.58 -4.09 -13.64
N HIS A 56 10.81 -3.83 -12.36
CA HIS A 56 11.80 -4.58 -11.59
C HIS A 56 11.24 -5.96 -11.24
N VAL A 57 11.64 -6.96 -12.02
CA VAL A 57 11.35 -8.38 -11.73
C VAL A 57 12.20 -8.80 -10.52
N VAL A 58 11.58 -8.81 -9.34
CA VAL A 58 12.21 -9.33 -8.12
C VAL A 58 12.24 -10.86 -8.20
N GLN A 59 13.43 -11.45 -8.38
CA GLN A 59 13.60 -12.89 -8.30
C GLN A 59 13.57 -13.33 -6.84
N VAL A 60 12.48 -13.97 -6.43
CA VAL A 60 12.35 -14.59 -5.11
C VAL A 60 12.85 -16.02 -5.21
N ALA A 61 14.02 -16.30 -4.61
CA ALA A 61 14.50 -17.67 -4.45
C ALA A 61 13.66 -18.38 -3.38
N VAL A 62 12.77 -19.28 -3.82
CA VAL A 62 12.00 -20.12 -2.91
C VAL A 62 12.90 -21.24 -2.41
N SER A 63 13.42 -21.12 -1.19
CA SER A 63 14.12 -22.21 -0.52
C SER A 63 13.09 -23.24 -0.02
N THR A 64 13.06 -24.41 -0.66
CA THR A 64 12.10 -25.49 -0.36
C THR A 64 12.47 -26.32 0.89
N GLN A 65 13.29 -25.79 1.80
CA GLN A 65 13.71 -26.56 2.98
C GLN A 65 12.72 -26.38 4.14
N ILE A 66 11.52 -26.92 3.95
CA ILE A 66 10.52 -27.09 5.00
C ILE A 66 11.01 -28.22 5.91
N ARG A 67 11.57 -27.89 7.09
CA ARG A 67 11.84 -28.89 8.13
C ARG A 67 10.52 -29.23 8.83
N ILE A 68 9.85 -30.27 8.35
CA ILE A 68 8.67 -30.84 9.01
C ILE A 68 9.17 -31.61 10.24
N TRP A 69 8.93 -31.08 11.44
CA TRP A 69 9.13 -31.85 12.66
C TRP A 69 7.95 -32.81 12.84
N PRO A 70 8.20 -34.11 13.02
CA PRO A 70 7.13 -35.06 13.31
C PRO A 70 6.62 -34.76 14.71
N ARG A 71 5.41 -34.20 14.83
CA ARG A 71 4.72 -34.17 16.13
C ARG A 71 4.02 -35.50 16.35
N SER A 72 4.85 -36.53 16.50
CA SER A 72 4.44 -37.79 17.10
C SER A 72 3.88 -37.48 18.49
N SER A 73 2.68 -37.98 18.70
CA SER A 73 1.97 -38.01 19.97
C SER A 73 2.82 -38.67 21.06
N ALA A 74 2.49 -38.30 22.31
CA ALA A 74 2.85 -38.94 23.57
C ALA A 74 4.21 -38.56 24.19
N TYR A 75 4.12 -37.81 25.30
CA TYR A 75 4.95 -37.98 26.49
C TYR A 75 6.46 -38.12 26.31
N THR A 76 7.20 -37.02 26.35
CA THR A 76 8.53 -36.98 27.00
C THR A 76 8.87 -35.54 27.38
N LEU A 77 8.39 -35.12 28.55
CA LEU A 77 9.15 -34.16 29.36
C LEU A 77 10.48 -34.83 29.69
N SER A 78 11.58 -34.30 29.16
CA SER A 78 12.93 -34.30 29.75
C SER A 78 13.96 -34.13 28.63
N TRP A 79 15.00 -33.34 28.90
CA TRP A 79 16.22 -33.19 28.09
C TRP A 79 16.15 -32.24 26.88
N VAL A 80 15.92 -30.94 27.13
CA VAL A 80 16.66 -29.93 26.36
C VAL A 80 17.88 -29.57 27.19
N THR A 81 18.97 -30.28 26.96
CA THR A 81 20.30 -29.95 27.47
C THR A 81 21.08 -29.26 26.34
N GLN A 82 21.67 -28.13 26.71
CA GLN A 82 22.85 -27.47 26.12
C GLN A 82 22.71 -26.70 24.79
N PHE A 83 23.33 -25.51 24.86
CA PHE A 83 23.61 -24.51 23.83
C PHE A 83 24.10 -25.06 22.49
#